data_AF-A0A8X6YFW8-F1
#
_entry.id   AF-A0A8X6YFW8-F1
#
_cell.length_a   1.000
_cell.length_b   1.000
_cell.length_c   1.000
_cell.angle_alpha   90.00
_cell.angle_beta   90.00
_cell.angle_gamma   90.00
#
_symmetry.space_group_name_H-M   'P 1'
#
loop_
_entity.id
_entity.type
_entity.pdbx_description
1 polymer ?
#
loop_
_entity_poly.entity_id
_entity_poly.type
_entity_poly.pdbx_seq_one_letter_code
_entity_poly.pdbx_strand_id
1 'polypeptide(L)'
;MRSFITKKLSNCLGLPAIRKEKLSVYTCGNKTPIEKDYDVVKLTLKIKDSPNLKIDIEALVADQISAANIPAPELGNIPQAVQLGNLDLADSPDCQEPIKTLIGADYYYDVVTWKN
;
A
#
# COMPACT_ATOMS: atom_id res chain seq x y z
N MET A 1 9.66 5.97 1.69
CA MET A 1 8.35 6.40 2.26
C MET A 1 7.99 5.35 3.30
N ARG A 2 6.75 5.19 3.76
CA ARG A 2 6.37 4.03 4.58
C ARG A 2 5.21 3.30 3.93
N SER A 3 5.19 1.98 4.06
CA SER A 3 4.05 1.16 3.65
C SER A 3 3.05 1.01 4.80
N PHE A 4 1.79 0.81 4.45
CA PHE A 4 0.69 0.62 5.40
C PHE A 4 -0.20 -0.53 4.98
N ILE A 5 -0.78 -1.21 5.96
CA ILE A 5 -1.80 -2.23 5.77
C ILE A 5 -2.95 -1.98 6.74
N THR A 6 -4.18 -2.20 6.29
CA THR A 6 -5.33 -2.14 7.17
C THR A 6 -5.29 -3.25 8.23
N LYS A 7 -5.68 -2.93 9.46
CA LYS A 7 -5.80 -3.90 10.56
C LYS A 7 -6.68 -5.09 10.20
N LYS A 8 -7.78 -4.83 9.47
CA LYS A 8 -8.68 -5.88 8.96
C LYS A 8 -7.94 -6.87 8.06
N LEU A 9 -7.15 -6.39 7.10
CA LEU A 9 -6.40 -7.26 6.19
C LEU A 9 -5.25 -7.98 6.92
N SER A 10 -4.52 -7.28 7.79
CA SER A 10 -3.46 -7.88 8.60
C SER A 10 -3.96 -9.06 9.44
N ASN A 11 -5.13 -8.91 10.08
CA ASN A 11 -5.77 -9.96 10.85
C ASN A 11 -6.24 -11.11 9.95
N CYS A 12 -6.82 -10.81 8.79
CA CYS A 12 -7.27 -11.81 7.83
C CYS A 12 -6.13 -12.68 7.30
N LEU A 13 -4.94 -12.08 7.13
CA LEU A 13 -3.73 -12.77 6.69
C LEU A 13 -2.96 -13.43 7.86
N GLY A 14 -3.36 -13.20 9.11
CA GLY A 14 -2.70 -13.76 10.28
C GLY A 14 -1.27 -13.25 10.49
N LEU A 15 -0.97 -12.00 10.09
CA LEU A 15 0.39 -11.47 10.13
C LEU A 15 0.80 -11.11 11.58
N PRO A 16 1.89 -11.68 12.11
CA PRO A 16 2.38 -11.32 13.43
C PRO A 16 3.08 -9.96 13.41
N ALA A 17 2.88 -9.18 14.47
CA ALA A 17 3.65 -7.96 14.70
C ALA A 17 5.12 -8.32 14.97
N ILE A 18 6.03 -7.76 14.19
CA ILE A 18 7.49 -7.98 14.33
C ILE A 18 8.13 -6.94 15.26
N ARG A 19 7.56 -5.73 15.33
CA ARG A 19 7.95 -4.65 16.25
C ARG A 19 6.83 -3.62 16.38
N LYS A 20 7.03 -2.64 17.26
CA LYS A 20 6.19 -1.44 17.37
C LYS A 20 6.98 -0.19 17.01
N GLU A 21 6.35 0.72 16.30
CA GLU A 21 6.88 2.03 15.96
C GLU A 21 5.96 3.13 16.47
N LYS A 22 6.53 4.14 17.14
CA LYS A 22 5.79 5.33 17.58
C LYS A 22 5.95 6.43 16.54
N LEU A 23 4.83 6.93 16.01
CA LEU A 23 4.82 7.96 14.98
C LEU A 23 4.03 9.19 15.42
N SER A 24 4.59 10.37 15.16
CA SER A 24 3.88 11.64 15.24
C SER A 24 3.12 11.88 13.93
N VAL A 25 1.79 11.79 13.97
CA VAL A 25 0.90 11.97 12.84
C VAL A 25 0.41 13.42 12.79
N TYR A 26 0.66 14.09 11.68
CA TYR A 26 0.15 15.43 11.40
C TYR A 26 -1.07 15.32 10.49
N THR A 27 -2.24 15.68 11.01
CA THR A 27 -3.47 15.73 10.21
C THR A 27 -3.74 17.18 9.79
N CYS A 28 -4.16 17.37 8.54
CA CYS A 28 -4.52 18.70 8.04
C CYS A 28 -5.64 19.30 8.93
N GLY A 29 -5.39 20.48 9.51
CA GLY A 29 -6.30 21.15 10.45
C GLY A 29 -5.94 21.01 11.93
N ASN A 30 -5.04 20.10 12.32
CA ASN A 30 -4.53 20.03 13.68
C ASN A 30 -3.23 20.83 13.83
N LYS A 31 -3.14 21.64 14.88
CA LYS A 31 -1.96 22.44 15.21
C LYS A 31 -0.85 21.63 15.91
N THR A 32 -1.22 20.51 16.52
CA THR A 32 -0.32 19.62 17.27
C THR A 32 -0.35 18.22 16.68
N PRO A 33 0.81 17.56 16.52
CA PRO A 33 0.85 16.18 16.07
C PRO A 33 0.21 15.25 17.09
N ILE A 34 -0.40 14.17 16.60
CA ILE A 34 -0.93 13.08 17.41
C ILE A 34 0.11 11.97 17.41
N GLU A 35 0.66 11.63 18.58
CA GLU A 35 1.48 10.43 18.71
C GLU A 35 0.61 9.18 18.68
N LYS A 36 0.96 8.22 17.83
CA LYS A 36 0.29 6.93 17.74
C LYS A 36 1.33 5.82 17.61
N ASP A 37 1.10 4.75 18.35
CA ASP A 37 1.88 3.51 18.22
C ASP A 37 1.27 2.65 17.12
N TYR A 38 2.13 2.12 16.27
CA TYR A 38 1.79 1.25 15.16
C TYR A 38 2.53 -0.08 15.30
N ASP A 39 1.79 -1.18 15.12
CA ASP A 39 2.43 -2.47 14.92
C ASP A 39 3.03 -2.50 13.51
N VAL A 40 4.24 -3.04 13.39
CA VAL A 40 4.87 -3.31 12.10
C VAL A 40 4.71 -4.79 11.81
N VAL A 41 4.29 -5.12 10.59
CA VAL A 41 4.18 -6.48 10.08
C VAL A 41 5.01 -6.65 8.81
N LYS A 42 5.35 -7.89 8.49
CA LYS A 42 6.05 -8.27 7.26
C LYS A 42 5.06 -8.90 6.28
N LEU A 43 4.99 -8.36 5.06
CA LEU A 43 4.15 -8.85 3.96
C LEU A 43 5.03 -9.41 2.85
N THR A 44 4.61 -10.52 2.23
CA THR A 44 5.27 -11.04 1.03
C THR A 44 4.38 -10.80 -0.19
N LEU A 45 4.84 -9.96 -1.11
CA LEU A 45 4.24 -9.78 -2.43
C LEU A 45 4.73 -10.88 -3.37
N LYS A 46 3.83 -11.42 -4.20
CA LYS A 46 4.15 -12.44 -5.21
C LYS A 46 3.49 -12.08 -6.53
N ILE A 47 4.16 -12.38 -7.63
CA ILE A 47 3.53 -12.29 -8.96
C ILE A 47 2.61 -13.49 -9.15
N LYS A 48 1.37 -13.23 -9.55
CA LYS A 48 0.37 -14.27 -9.86
C LYS A 48 0.91 -15.29 -10.86
N ASP A 49 1.50 -14.80 -11.95
CA ASP A 49 2.00 -15.63 -13.07
C ASP A 49 3.44 -16.10 -12.87
N SER A 50 4.12 -15.68 -11.81
CA SER A 50 5.50 -16.06 -11.50
C SER A 50 5.73 -16.09 -9.99
N PRO A 51 5.13 -17.06 -9.27
CA PRO A 51 5.11 -17.08 -7.80
C PRO A 51 6.49 -17.27 -7.14
N ASN A 52 7.50 -17.62 -7.94
CA ASN A 52 8.90 -17.69 -7.50
C ASN A 52 9.50 -16.29 -7.27
N LEU A 53 8.97 -15.27 -7.95
CA LEU A 53 9.33 -13.89 -7.74
C LEU A 53 8.53 -13.35 -6.55
N LYS A 54 9.26 -12.99 -5.50
CA LYS A 54 8.70 -12.52 -4.24
C LYS A 54 9.49 -11.35 -3.69
N ILE A 55 8.79 -10.41 -3.09
CA ILE A 55 9.38 -9.27 -2.38
C ILE A 55 8.77 -9.24 -1.00
N ASP A 56 9.63 -9.08 -0.01
CA ASP A 56 9.20 -8.89 1.36
C ASP A 56 9.21 -7.40 1.68
N ILE A 57 8.08 -6.88 2.16
CA ILE A 57 7.94 -5.49 2.57
C ILE A 57 7.52 -5.40 4.04
N GLU A 58 7.94 -4.34 4.71
CA GLU A 58 7.45 -4.00 6.04
C GLU A 58 6.37 -2.94 5.93
N ALA A 59 5.27 -3.12 6.66
CA ALA A 59 4.14 -2.22 6.64
C ALA A 59 3.61 -1.95 8.06
N LEU A 60 3.17 -0.72 8.27
CA LEU A 60 2.51 -0.29 9.51
C LEU A 60 1.04 -0.69 9.49
N VAL A 61 0.57 -1.27 10.57
CA VAL A 61 -0.84 -1.65 10.74
C VAL A 61 -1.65 -0.43 11.16
N ALA A 62 -2.56 0.03 10.29
CA ALA A 62 -3.44 1.16 10.55
C ALA A 62 -4.91 0.71 10.55
N ASP A 63 -5.75 1.35 11.38
CA ASP A 63 -7.20 1.09 11.34
C ASP A 63 -7.80 1.52 9.99
N GLN A 64 -7.30 2.63 9.44
CA GLN A 64 -7.65 3.18 8.15
C GLN A 64 -6.43 3.87 7.54
N ILE A 65 -6.22 3.69 6.22
CA ILE A 65 -5.11 4.30 5.48
C ILE A 65 -5.52 5.68 4.93
N SER A 66 -6.70 5.77 4.33
CA SER A 66 -7.26 7.03 3.82
C SER A 66 -8.71 7.19 4.26
N ALA A 67 -9.05 8.39 4.72
CA ALA A 67 -10.43 8.80 5.00
C ALA A 67 -11.22 9.11 3.71
N ALA A 68 -10.52 9.58 2.68
CA ALA A 68 -11.10 9.85 1.37
C ALA A 68 -11.06 8.60 0.50
N ASN A 69 -12.09 8.44 -0.35
CA ASN A 69 -12.02 7.49 -1.44
C ASN A 69 -11.00 8.00 -2.46
N ILE A 70 -10.02 7.16 -2.83
CA ILE A 70 -9.01 7.51 -3.82
C ILE A 70 -9.44 6.82 -5.12
N PRO A 71 -10.05 7.55 -6.07
CA PRO A 71 -10.50 6.95 -7.32
C PRO A 71 -9.31 6.47 -8.13
N ALA A 72 -9.53 5.46 -8.97
CA ALA A 72 -8.56 5.07 -9.98
C ALA A 72 -8.29 6.28 -10.90
N PRO A 73 -7.04 6.49 -11.35
CA PRO A 73 -6.74 7.56 -12.28
C PRO A 73 -7.54 7.39 -13.58
N GLU A 74 -8.14 8.47 -14.07
CA GLU A 74 -8.84 8.45 -15.36
C GLU A 74 -7.85 8.12 -16.49
N LEU A 75 -8.18 7.10 -17.30
CA LEU A 75 -7.37 6.60 -18.42
C LEU A 75 -6.86 7.71 -19.37
N GLY A 76 -7.63 8.78 -19.55
CA GLY A 76 -7.27 9.93 -20.40
C GLY A 76 -6.11 10.79 -19.86
N ASN A 77 -5.84 10.71 -18.56
CA ASN A 77 -4.79 11.46 -17.88
C ASN A 77 -3.52 10.63 -17.61
N ILE A 78 -3.54 9.34 -18.01
CA ILE A 78 -2.36 8.48 -17.92
C ILE A 78 -1.44 8.83 -19.11
N PRO A 79 -0.15 9.15 -18.90
CA PRO A 79 0.77 9.47 -19.99
C PRO A 79 0.71 8.42 -21.10
N GLN A 80 0.76 8.82 -22.37
CA GLN A 80 0.72 7.90 -23.52
C GLN A 80 1.77 6.77 -23.45
N ALA A 81 2.87 6.97 -22.70
CA ALA A 81 3.84 5.93 -22.40
C ALA A 81 3.31 4.76 -21.54
N VAL A 82 2.15 4.91 -20.88
CA VAL A 82 1.44 3.85 -20.13
C VAL A 82 0.31 3.23 -20.96
N GLN A 83 -0.04 3.83 -22.12
CA GLN A 83 -0.87 3.17 -23.15
C GLN A 83 -0.10 2.05 -23.87
N LEU A 84 0.99 1.56 -23.27
CA LEU A 84 1.73 0.38 -23.70
C LEU A 84 0.83 -0.85 -23.51
N GLY A 85 0.14 -1.22 -24.59
CA GLY A 85 -0.25 -2.58 -24.99
C GLY A 85 -0.90 -3.47 -23.93
N ASN A 86 -2.21 -3.69 -24.07
CA ASN A 86 -2.95 -4.80 -23.45
C ASN A 86 -2.70 -5.01 -21.93
N LEU A 87 -2.32 -3.97 -21.20
CA LEU A 87 -2.23 -4.01 -19.76
C LEU A 87 -3.65 -3.96 -19.21
N ASP A 88 -4.13 -5.11 -18.74
CA ASP A 88 -5.35 -5.19 -17.95
C ASP A 88 -5.08 -4.42 -16.65
N LEU A 89 -5.75 -3.28 -16.48
CA LEU A 89 -5.63 -2.52 -15.24
C LEU A 89 -6.11 -3.40 -14.09
N ALA A 90 -5.34 -3.44 -13.00
CA ALA A 90 -5.71 -4.20 -11.81
C ALA A 90 -7.01 -3.68 -11.17
N ASP A 91 -7.33 -2.40 -11.40
CA ASP A 91 -8.49 -1.71 -10.85
C ASP A 91 -9.48 -1.35 -11.96
N SER A 92 -10.76 -1.67 -11.74
CA SER A 92 -11.85 -1.08 -12.52
C SER A 92 -11.97 0.41 -12.18
N PRO A 93 -12.22 1.30 -13.14
CA PRO A 93 -12.47 2.72 -12.87
C PRO A 93 -13.64 2.96 -11.88
N ASP A 94 -14.53 1.97 -11.72
CA ASP A 94 -15.65 2.02 -10.77
C ASP A 94 -15.30 1.46 -9.36
N CYS A 95 -14.03 1.12 -9.09
CA CYS A 95 -13.61 0.59 -7.80
C CYS A 95 -13.77 1.66 -6.70
N GLN A 96 -14.81 1.51 -5.89
CA GLN A 96 -15.09 2.36 -4.72
C GLN A 96 -14.54 1.77 -3.41
N GLU A 97 -13.77 0.67 -3.50
CA GLU A 97 -13.24 0.02 -2.31
C GLU A 97 -12.14 0.87 -1.65
N PRO A 98 -12.15 0.99 -0.31
CA PRO A 98 -11.08 1.68 0.39
C PRO A 98 -9.75 0.94 0.22
N ILE A 99 -8.66 1.70 0.15
CA ILE A 99 -7.29 1.16 0.06
C ILE A 99 -7.02 0.26 1.27
N LYS A 100 -6.73 -1.02 1.00
CA LYS A 100 -6.41 -2.02 2.02
C LYS A 100 -4.92 -2.08 2.36
N THR A 101 -4.07 -1.71 1.39
CA THR A 101 -2.61 -1.68 1.49
C THR A 101 -2.06 -0.50 0.68
N LEU A 102 -1.11 0.23 1.25
CA LEU A 102 -0.34 1.29 0.58
C LEU A 102 1.13 0.90 0.59
N ILE A 103 1.77 0.87 -0.57
CA ILE A 103 3.20 0.55 -0.68
C ILE A 103 4.00 1.85 -0.74
N GLY A 104 4.96 1.99 0.16
CA GLY A 104 5.86 3.15 0.17
C GLY A 104 6.80 3.13 -1.03
N ALA A 105 7.18 4.31 -1.51
CA ALA A 105 8.11 4.50 -2.64
C ALA A 105 9.52 3.92 -2.41
N ASP A 106 9.87 3.61 -1.17
CA ASP A 106 11.08 2.87 -0.77
C ASP A 106 11.13 1.47 -1.39
N TYR A 107 9.96 0.84 -1.61
CA TYR A 107 9.85 -0.45 -2.30
C TYR A 107 9.53 -0.30 -3.79
N TYR A 108 9.44 0.92 -4.33
CA TYR A 108 9.01 1.13 -5.71
C TYR A 108 9.91 0.38 -6.69
N TYR A 109 11.23 0.55 -6.59
CA TYR A 109 12.17 -0.06 -7.52
C TYR A 109 12.14 -1.59 -7.44
N ASP A 110 12.08 -2.14 -6.23
CA ASP A 110 12.01 -3.58 -5.99
C ASP A 110 10.73 -4.15 -6.61
N VAL A 111 9.59 -3.48 -6.39
CA VAL A 111 8.28 -3.90 -6.90
C VAL A 111 8.21 -3.86 -8.43
N VAL A 112 8.73 -2.80 -9.07
CA VAL A 112 8.67 -2.70 -10.55
C VAL A 112 9.67 -3.60 -11.25
N THR A 113 10.79 -3.95 -10.59
CA THR A 113 11.81 -4.83 -11.18
C THR A 113 11.74 -6.28 -10.73
N TRP A 114 10.94 -6.58 -9.71
CA TRP A 114 10.87 -7.87 -9.03
C TRP A 114 12.23 -8.39 -8.55
N LYS A 115 13.05 -7.48 -8.01
CA LYS A 115 14.37 -7.75 -7.45
C LYS A 115 14.36 -7.39 -5.96
N ASN A 116 14.93 -8.26 -5.14
CA ASN A 116 15.14 -8.09 -3.70
C ASN A 116 16.56 -8.56 -3.38
#